data_AF-A0A848UKB0-F1
#
_entry.id   AF-A0A848UKB0-F1
#
_cell.length_a   1.000
_cell.length_b   1.000
_cell.length_c   1.000
_cell.angle_alpha   90.00
_cell.angle_beta   90.00
_cell.angle_gamma   90.00
#
_symmetry.space_group_name_H-M   'P 1'
#
loop_
_entity.id
_entity.type
_entity.pdbx_description
1 polymer ?
#
loop_
_entity_poly.entity_id
_entity_poly.type
_entity_poly.pdbx_seq_one_letter_code
_entity_poly.pdbx_strand_id
1 'polypeptide(L)'
;MVSSSYGSPEQAANVPRTRPSNDGRSAAGSWQNGVVPAPSTLEPTVVREPDLDEAPAADHPWIVIVWNDPVNAMSYVTWVFKKLFGYSTEKATELMLDVHHKGKAVVANG
;
A
#
# COMPACT_ATOMS: atom_id res chain seq x y z
N MET A 1 30.34 26.33 28.19
CA MET A 1 29.72 27.23 27.19
C MET A 1 30.33 26.90 25.85
N VAL A 2 29.66 26.05 25.06
CA VAL A 2 30.10 25.67 23.70
C VAL A 2 29.17 26.37 22.73
N SER A 3 29.68 27.43 22.09
CA SER A 3 29.00 28.09 20.97
C SER A 3 29.30 27.30 19.71
N SER A 4 28.33 26.52 19.25
CA SER A 4 28.36 25.89 17.92
C SER A 4 27.50 26.71 16.98
N SER A 5 28.16 27.43 16.09
CA SER A 5 27.60 28.25 15.03
C SER A 5 26.96 27.38 13.94
N TYR A 6 25.63 27.45 13.80
CA TYR A 6 24.92 26.90 12.65
C TYR A 6 25.17 27.78 11.41
N GLY A 7 25.87 27.23 10.42
CA GLY A 7 26.04 27.83 9.10
C GLY A 7 24.79 27.66 8.23
N SER A 8 24.44 28.73 7.52
CA SER A 8 23.31 28.88 6.59
C SER A 8 23.50 28.07 5.28
N PRO A 9 22.46 27.44 4.70
CA PRO A 9 22.52 26.91 3.34
C PRO A 9 21.92 27.92 2.36
N GLU A 10 22.73 28.86 1.87
CA GLU A 10 22.42 29.64 0.68
C GLU A 10 23.60 29.50 -0.29
N GLN A 11 23.38 28.74 -1.38
CA GLN A 11 23.94 28.98 -2.73
C GLN A 11 23.62 27.79 -3.66
N ALA A 12 22.49 27.88 -4.35
CA ALA A 12 22.25 27.14 -5.58
C ALA A 12 22.66 28.05 -6.76
N ALA A 13 23.86 27.84 -7.32
CA ALA A 13 24.36 28.60 -8.45
C ALA A 13 24.85 27.67 -9.58
N ASN A 14 24.01 27.60 -10.62
CA ASN A 14 24.34 27.70 -12.04
C ASN A 14 25.50 26.84 -12.62
N VAL A 15 25.16 25.80 -13.37
CA VAL A 15 26.07 25.09 -14.28
C VAL A 15 25.64 25.34 -15.73
N PRO A 16 26.49 25.92 -16.61
CA PRO A 16 26.13 26.17 -18.00
C PRO A 16 26.19 24.88 -18.84
N ARG A 17 25.11 24.59 -19.57
CA ARG A 17 25.07 23.53 -20.59
C ARG A 17 25.88 23.96 -21.82
N THR A 18 26.98 23.29 -22.10
CA THR A 18 27.69 23.42 -23.38
C THR A 18 26.99 22.59 -24.46
N ARG A 19 26.70 23.22 -25.61
CA ARG A 19 26.12 22.58 -26.80
C ARG A 19 27.23 21.96 -27.65
N PRO A 20 27.04 20.77 -28.26
CA PRO A 20 27.89 20.35 -29.36
C PRO A 20 27.54 21.16 -30.63
N SER A 21 28.58 21.72 -31.24
CA SER A 21 28.56 22.36 -32.57
C SER A 21 28.31 21.29 -33.63
N ASN A 22 27.36 21.52 -34.54
CA ASN A 22 27.17 20.69 -35.73
C ASN A 22 27.40 21.57 -36.95
N ASP A 23 28.64 21.61 -37.42
CA ASP A 23 29.04 22.35 -38.61
C ASP A 23 28.52 21.63 -39.86
N GLY A 24 27.55 22.27 -40.51
CA GLY A 24 26.81 21.72 -41.63
C GLY A 24 27.65 21.46 -42.88
N ARG A 25 27.33 20.36 -43.56
CA ARG A 25 27.41 20.29 -45.03
C ARG A 25 26.06 19.86 -45.59
N SER A 26 25.59 20.74 -46.48
CA SER A 26 24.39 20.77 -47.29
C SER A 26 23.97 19.44 -47.93
N ALA A 27 22.67 19.22 -48.09
CA ALA A 27 21.98 19.59 -49.33
C ALA A 27 20.51 19.12 -49.36
N ALA A 28 19.72 19.92 -50.08
CA ALA A 28 18.47 19.60 -50.75
C ALA A 28 17.15 19.62 -49.96
N GLY A 29 16.25 20.51 -50.40
CA GLY A 29 14.84 20.14 -50.53
C GLY A 29 13.80 21.08 -49.92
N SER A 30 13.44 22.11 -50.68
CA SER A 30 12.07 22.63 -50.87
C SER A 30 11.13 22.88 -49.68
N TRP A 31 10.75 24.16 -49.51
CA TRP A 31 9.58 24.61 -48.77
C TRP A 31 8.28 24.07 -49.41
N GLN A 32 7.52 23.23 -48.70
CA GLN A 32 6.12 22.97 -49.06
C GLN A 32 5.24 22.99 -47.81
N ASN A 33 4.44 24.05 -47.72
CA ASN A 33 3.10 24.16 -47.12
C ASN A 33 2.76 23.23 -45.95
N GLY A 34 2.88 23.75 -44.72
CA GLY A 34 2.32 23.11 -43.53
C GLY A 34 0.79 23.17 -43.54
N VAL A 35 0.16 22.08 -43.96
CA VAL A 35 -1.21 21.73 -43.51
C VAL A 35 -1.09 21.42 -42.02
N VAL A 36 -1.76 22.19 -41.17
CA VAL A 36 -1.95 21.79 -39.77
C VAL A 36 -2.89 20.58 -39.75
N PRO A 37 -2.48 19.39 -39.27
CA PRO A 37 -3.43 18.30 -39.10
C PRO A 37 -4.40 18.68 -37.97
N ALA A 38 -5.70 18.55 -38.25
CA ALA A 38 -6.74 18.62 -37.23
C ALA A 38 -6.48 17.55 -36.14
N PRO A 39 -6.89 17.77 -34.87
CA PRO A 39 -6.64 16.79 -33.83
C PRO A 39 -7.30 15.45 -34.18
N SER A 40 -6.51 14.38 -34.14
CA SER A 40 -7.00 13.02 -34.37
C SER A 40 -8.14 12.70 -33.41
N THR A 41 -9.28 12.30 -33.95
CA THR A 41 -10.40 11.70 -33.20
C THR A 41 -9.87 10.56 -32.35
N LEU A 42 -10.08 10.64 -31.03
CA LEU A 42 -9.76 9.55 -30.11
C LEU A 42 -10.74 8.41 -30.37
N GLU A 43 -10.26 7.30 -30.90
CA GLU A 43 -11.04 6.07 -30.89
C GLU A 43 -11.17 5.57 -29.44
N PRO A 44 -12.36 5.12 -29.00
CA PRO A 44 -12.53 4.62 -27.66
C PRO A 44 -11.72 3.33 -27.51
N THR A 45 -10.69 3.38 -26.66
CA THR A 45 -9.97 2.18 -26.22
C THR A 45 -10.95 1.26 -25.50
N VAL A 46 -11.25 0.10 -26.08
CA VAL A 46 -12.08 -0.93 -25.46
C VAL A 46 -11.33 -1.46 -24.23
N VAL A 47 -11.84 -1.12 -23.04
CA VAL A 47 -11.34 -1.68 -21.78
C VAL A 47 -11.82 -3.12 -21.70
N ARG A 48 -10.89 -4.07 -21.81
CA ARG A 48 -11.20 -5.49 -21.60
C ARG A 48 -11.43 -5.71 -20.10
N GLU A 49 -12.64 -6.11 -19.74
CA GLU A 49 -12.95 -6.55 -18.38
C GLU A 49 -12.09 -7.79 -18.04
N PRO A 50 -11.55 -7.89 -16.82
CA PRO A 50 -10.79 -9.05 -16.42
C PRO A 50 -11.67 -10.30 -16.51
N ASP A 51 -11.17 -11.32 -17.20
CA ASP A 51 -11.78 -12.65 -17.23
C ASP A 51 -11.60 -13.24 -15.83
N LEU A 52 -12.64 -13.14 -15.00
CA LEU A 52 -12.66 -13.74 -13.68
C LEU A 52 -13.02 -15.21 -13.89
N ASP A 53 -12.00 -16.05 -14.06
CA ASP A 53 -12.18 -17.50 -13.98
C ASP A 53 -12.82 -17.83 -12.62
N GLU A 54 -14.14 -18.05 -12.63
CA GLU A 54 -14.94 -18.40 -11.46
C GLU A 54 -14.74 -19.88 -11.13
N ALA A 55 -13.48 -20.25 -10.87
CA ALA A 55 -13.18 -21.54 -10.28
C ALA A 55 -13.78 -21.56 -8.87
N PRO A 56 -14.50 -22.63 -8.47
CA PRO A 56 -15.00 -22.73 -7.10
C PRO A 56 -13.80 -22.65 -6.16
N ALA A 57 -13.78 -21.61 -5.31
CA ALA A 57 -12.73 -21.43 -4.32
C ALA A 57 -12.69 -22.68 -3.44
N ALA A 58 -11.53 -23.35 -3.37
CA ALA A 58 -11.34 -24.45 -2.45
C ALA A 58 -11.59 -23.97 -1.01
N ASP A 59 -12.17 -24.81 -0.16
CA ASP A 59 -12.28 -24.53 1.27
C ASP A 59 -10.87 -24.49 1.87
N HIS A 60 -10.37 -23.28 2.11
CA HIS A 60 -9.08 -23.06 2.77
C HIS A 60 -9.30 -23.02 4.28
N PRO A 61 -8.65 -23.91 5.07
CA PRO A 61 -8.83 -23.90 6.51
C PRO A 61 -8.33 -22.57 7.11
N TRP A 62 -9.09 -22.01 8.02
CA TRP A 62 -8.79 -20.76 8.72
C TRP A 62 -8.77 -20.95 10.23
N ILE A 63 -8.06 -20.04 10.91
CA ILE A 63 -8.01 -19.98 12.37
C ILE A 63 -8.21 -18.53 12.83
N VAL A 64 -8.88 -18.35 13.97
CA VAL A 64 -9.00 -17.04 14.63
C VAL A 64 -8.05 -17.03 15.81
N ILE A 65 -7.14 -16.07 15.82
CA ILE A 65 -6.17 -15.85 16.89
C ILE A 65 -6.49 -14.54 17.59
N VAL A 66 -6.50 -14.56 18.91
CA VAL A 66 -6.62 -13.37 19.75
C VAL A 66 -5.27 -13.10 20.41
N TRP A 67 -4.84 -11.84 20.38
CA TRP A 67 -3.57 -11.38 20.95
C TRP A 67 -3.80 -10.58 22.23
N ASN A 68 -2.83 -10.60 23.14
CA ASN A 68 -2.86 -9.82 24.36
C ASN A 68 -2.51 -8.36 24.06
N ASP A 69 -3.22 -7.44 24.71
CA ASP A 69 -2.95 -6.01 24.67
C ASP A 69 -2.98 -5.42 26.09
N PRO A 70 -2.31 -4.28 26.34
CA PRO A 70 -2.23 -3.70 27.68
C PRO A 70 -3.45 -2.84 28.07
N VAL A 71 -4.44 -2.66 27.18
CA VAL A 71 -5.55 -1.72 27.37
C VAL A 71 -6.81 -2.43 27.85
N ASN A 72 -7.10 -3.61 27.28
CA ASN A 72 -8.32 -4.34 27.55
C ASN A 72 -8.21 -5.11 28.87
N ALA A 73 -9.24 -4.94 29.71
CA ALA A 73 -9.36 -5.69 30.96
C ALA A 73 -9.79 -7.14 30.71
N MET A 74 -9.36 -8.05 31.60
CA MET A 74 -9.71 -9.48 31.60
C MET A 74 -11.23 -9.74 31.52
N SER A 75 -12.01 -8.93 32.25
CA SER A 75 -13.47 -9.04 32.30
C SER A 75 -14.12 -8.72 30.96
N TYR A 76 -13.58 -7.74 30.23
CA TYR A 76 -14.05 -7.37 28.90
C TYR A 76 -13.75 -8.49 27.90
N VAL A 77 -12.51 -8.99 27.87
CA VAL A 77 -12.12 -10.10 26.97
C VAL A 77 -12.96 -11.35 27.24
N THR A 78 -13.16 -11.69 28.51
CA THR A 78 -14.03 -12.81 28.92
C THR A 78 -15.47 -12.60 28.43
N TRP A 79 -16.02 -11.38 28.55
CA TRP A 79 -17.36 -11.06 28.06
C TRP A 79 -17.45 -11.18 26.53
N VAL A 80 -16.44 -10.72 25.79
CA VAL A 80 -16.36 -10.86 24.33
C VAL A 80 -16.36 -12.33 23.93
N PHE A 81 -15.58 -13.18 24.60
CA PHE A 81 -15.55 -14.61 24.30
C PHE A 81 -16.89 -15.31 24.51
N LYS A 82 -17.63 -14.89 25.54
CA LYS A 82 -19.00 -15.37 25.76
C LYS A 82 -19.96 -14.88 24.68
N LYS A 83 -19.84 -13.63 24.24
CA LYS A 83 -20.78 -13.01 23.30
C LYS A 83 -20.57 -13.37 21.84
N LEU A 84 -19.33 -13.46 21.38
CA LEU A 84 -19.02 -13.72 19.97
C LEU A 84 -18.89 -15.22 19.66
N PHE A 85 -18.32 -16.00 20.58
CA PHE A 85 -18.07 -17.43 20.36
C PHE A 85 -19.03 -18.33 21.14
N GLY A 86 -19.93 -17.76 21.97
CA GLY A 86 -20.90 -18.53 22.74
C GLY A 86 -20.28 -19.40 23.84
N TYR A 87 -19.05 -19.11 24.26
CA TYR A 87 -18.37 -19.92 25.27
C TYR A 87 -18.99 -19.79 26.67
N SER A 88 -18.88 -20.86 27.45
CA SER A 88 -19.23 -20.84 28.87
C SER A 88 -18.28 -19.89 29.62
N THR A 89 -18.66 -19.49 30.83
CA THR A 89 -17.82 -18.61 31.65
C THR A 89 -16.46 -19.24 31.93
N GLU A 90 -16.43 -20.55 32.17
CA GLU A 90 -15.22 -21.32 32.48
C GLU A 90 -14.27 -21.32 31.28
N LYS A 91 -14.77 -21.71 30.09
CA LYS A 91 -13.96 -21.74 28.86
C LYS A 91 -13.49 -20.34 28.44
N ALA A 92 -14.35 -19.34 28.57
CA ALA A 92 -13.99 -17.96 28.27
C ALA A 92 -12.88 -17.45 29.22
N THR A 93 -12.96 -17.80 30.50
CA THR A 93 -11.93 -17.43 31.50
C THR A 93 -10.61 -18.10 31.20
N GLU A 94 -10.63 -19.40 30.86
CA GLU A 94 -9.43 -20.15 30.48
C GLU A 94 -8.74 -19.56 29.26
N LEU A 95 -9.47 -19.34 28.17
CA LEU A 95 -8.92 -18.73 26.95
C LEU A 95 -8.41 -17.32 27.20
N MET A 96 -9.08 -16.54 28.05
CA MET A 96 -8.65 -15.20 28.40
C MET A 96 -7.31 -15.24 29.17
N LEU A 97 -7.17 -16.15 30.13
CA LEU A 97 -5.90 -16.32 30.87
C LEU A 97 -4.78 -16.76 29.94
N ASP A 98 -5.08 -17.60 28.96
CA ASP A 98 -4.14 -18.00 27.93
C ASP A 98 -3.67 -16.80 27.09
N VAL A 99 -4.59 -15.95 26.65
CA VAL A 99 -4.21 -14.69 25.98
C VAL A 99 -3.31 -13.86 26.89
N HIS A 100 -3.71 -13.61 28.13
CA HIS A 100 -2.95 -12.74 29.03
C HIS A 100 -1.54 -13.24 29.34
N HIS A 101 -1.37 -14.52 29.64
CA HIS A 101 -0.07 -15.09 30.04
C HIS A 101 0.80 -15.46 28.84
N LYS A 102 0.22 -16.01 27.77
CA LYS A 102 0.97 -16.51 26.60
C LYS A 102 1.08 -15.46 25.49
N GLY A 103 0.39 -14.33 25.62
CA GLY A 103 0.36 -13.25 24.65
C GLY A 103 -0.58 -13.49 23.47
N LYS A 104 -1.12 -14.71 23.31
CA LYS A 104 -2.11 -15.07 22.28
C LYS A 104 -2.79 -16.41 22.55
N ALA A 105 -3.97 -16.62 21.95
CA ALA A 105 -4.66 -17.90 21.93
C ALA A 105 -5.43 -18.10 20.62
N VAL A 106 -5.57 -19.36 20.17
CA VAL A 106 -6.49 -19.72 19.08
C VAL A 106 -7.88 -19.89 19.68
N VAL A 107 -8.87 -19.18 19.13
CA VAL A 107 -10.25 -19.16 19.67
C VAL A 107 -11.27 -19.82 18.77
N ALA A 108 -10.99 -19.98 17.48
CA ALA A 108 -11.85 -20.70 16.53
C ALA A 108 -11.02 -21.22 15.35
N ASN A 109 -11.55 -22.21 14.64
CA ASN A 109 -11.05 -22.73 13.38
C ASN A 109 -12.24 -23.15 12.49
N GLY A 110 -12.01 -23.23 11.19
CA GLY A 110 -12.97 -23.73 10.22
C GLY A 110 -12.38 -23.81 8.83
#